data_AF-A0A6N2HP07-F1
#
_entry.id   AF-A0A6N2HP07-F1
#
_cell.length_a   1.000
_cell.length_b   1.000
_cell.length_c   1.000
_cell.angle_alpha   90.00
_cell.angle_beta   90.00
_cell.angle_gamma   90.00
#
_symmetry.space_group_name_H-M   'P 1'
#
loop_
_entity.id
_entity.type
_entity.pdbx_description
1 polymer ?
#
loop_
_entity_poly.entity_id
_entity_poly.type
_entity_poly.pdbx_seq_one_letter_code
_entity_poly.pdbx_strand_id
1 'polypeptide(L)'
;MVKFGITSGDPRPRLRAHRRNGLDQVLRLFTGLPDGVARALENNIIAALRDAREEPIQGREYFSSRALPLILDLIDHHPAIRALGPTVTPQD
;
A
#
# COMPACT_ATOMS: atom_id res chain seq x y z
N MET A 1 -8.24 10.17 -2.11
CA MET A 1 -8.15 9.18 -1.01
C MET A 1 -7.06 8.20 -1.34
N VAL A 2 -6.35 7.68 -0.34
CA VAL A 2 -5.34 6.64 -0.54
C VAL A 2 -5.80 5.36 0.13
N LYS A 3 -5.53 4.24 -0.53
CA LYS A 3 -5.73 2.91 0.02
C LYS A 3 -4.43 2.14 -0.06
N PHE A 4 -4.02 1.56 1.06
CA PHE A 4 -2.99 0.52 1.09
C PHE A 4 -3.63 -0.81 1.51
N GLY A 5 -2.91 -1.91 1.30
CA GLY A 5 -3.34 -3.21 1.81
C GLY A 5 -2.67 -4.38 1.09
N ILE A 6 -2.88 -5.56 1.64
CA ILE A 6 -2.36 -6.81 1.11
C ILE A 6 -3.45 -7.56 0.35
N THR A 7 -3.05 -8.28 -0.69
CA THR A 7 -3.90 -9.27 -1.35
C THR A 7 -3.14 -10.56 -1.55
N SER A 8 -3.80 -11.69 -1.31
CA SER A 8 -3.28 -13.00 -1.65
C SER A 8 -3.57 -13.30 -3.13
N GLY A 9 -2.62 -13.92 -3.83
CA GLY A 9 -2.79 -14.31 -5.24
C GLY A 9 -2.73 -13.14 -6.21
N ASP A 10 -3.43 -13.27 -7.35
CA ASP A 10 -3.44 -12.26 -8.42
C ASP A 10 -4.10 -10.94 -7.93
N PRO A 11 -3.41 -9.79 -7.97
CA PRO A 11 -3.97 -8.51 -7.54
C PRO A 11 -4.97 -7.92 -8.56
N ARG A 12 -4.98 -8.37 -9.82
CA ARG A 12 -5.77 -7.74 -10.90
C ARG A 12 -7.27 -7.61 -10.59
N PRO A 13 -7.98 -8.63 -10.06
CA PRO A 13 -9.40 -8.49 -9.75
C PRO A 13 -9.65 -7.42 -8.68
N ARG A 14 -8.78 -7.35 -7.67
CA ARG A 14 -8.90 -6.40 -6.57
C ARG A 14 -8.59 -4.97 -7.01
N LEU A 15 -7.57 -4.78 -7.85
CA LEU A 15 -7.27 -3.49 -8.48
C LEU A 15 -8.42 -3.01 -9.39
N ARG A 16 -9.03 -3.92 -10.16
CA ARG A 16 -10.22 -3.59 -10.97
C ARG A 16 -11.40 -3.14 -10.11
N ALA A 17 -11.64 -3.78 -8.96
CA ALA A 17 -12.68 -3.36 -8.02
C ALA A 17 -12.37 -1.98 -7.43
N HIS A 18 -11.11 -1.70 -7.07
CA HIS A 18 -10.67 -0.38 -6.57
C HIS A 18 -10.87 0.72 -7.59
N ARG A 19 -10.55 0.47 -8.87
CA ARG A 19 -10.78 1.44 -9.95
C ARG A 19 -12.25 1.84 -10.10
N ARG A 20 -13.18 0.90 -9.95
CA ARG A 20 -14.64 1.20 -9.96
C ARG A 20 -15.07 2.10 -8.80
N ASN A 21 -14.31 2.13 -7.71
CA ASN A 21 -14.56 2.95 -6.53
C ASN A 21 -13.76 4.27 -6.56
N GLY A 22 -13.22 4.67 -7.72
CA GLY A 22 -12.48 5.93 -7.87
C GLY A 22 -11.01 5.88 -7.43
N LEU A 23 -10.44 4.69 -7.19
CA LEU A 23 -9.01 4.49 -6.97
C LEU A 23 -8.36 4.00 -8.28
N ASP A 24 -8.12 4.92 -9.20
CA ASP A 24 -7.71 4.65 -10.58
C ASP A 24 -6.19 4.71 -10.83
N GLN A 25 -5.42 5.23 -9.88
CA GLN A 25 -3.97 5.28 -9.92
C GLN A 25 -3.34 4.24 -8.99
N VAL A 26 -2.44 3.42 -9.53
CA VAL A 26 -1.58 2.52 -8.75
C VAL A 26 -0.23 3.19 -8.53
N LEU A 27 0.08 3.53 -7.27
CA LEU A 27 1.34 4.20 -6.92
C LEU A 27 2.48 3.22 -6.66
N ARG A 28 2.18 2.08 -6.02
CA ARG A 28 3.13 1.00 -5.72
C ARG A 28 2.43 -0.34 -5.79
N LEU A 29 3.11 -1.33 -6.35
CA LEU A 29 2.69 -2.73 -6.35
C LEU A 29 3.93 -3.60 -6.18
N PHE A 30 4.01 -4.30 -5.05
CA PHE A 30 5.08 -5.26 -4.78
C PHE A 30 4.52 -6.66 -4.74
N THR A 31 5.15 -7.57 -5.46
CA THR A 31 4.78 -8.98 -5.56
C THR A 31 5.98 -9.86 -5.27
N GLY A 32 5.76 -11.10 -4.82
CA GLY A 32 6.87 -12.01 -4.49
C GLY A 32 7.62 -11.60 -3.22
N LEU A 33 6.95 -10.90 -2.30
CA LEU A 33 7.53 -10.58 -1.00
C LEU A 33 7.76 -11.87 -0.20
N PRO A 34 8.85 -11.95 0.60
CA PRO A 34 9.05 -13.05 1.52
C PRO A 34 7.87 -13.19 2.51
N ASP A 35 7.68 -14.41 3.02
CA ASP A 35 6.60 -14.72 3.95
C ASP A 35 6.60 -13.77 5.16
N GLY A 36 5.42 -13.28 5.51
CA GLY A 36 5.23 -12.36 6.64
C GLY A 36 5.62 -10.90 6.37
N VAL A 37 6.44 -10.59 5.36
CA VAL A 37 6.90 -9.21 5.08
C VAL A 37 5.73 -8.29 4.74
N ALA A 38 4.81 -8.73 3.88
CA ALA A 38 3.65 -7.93 3.51
C ALA A 38 2.83 -7.55 4.75
N ARG A 39 2.55 -8.53 5.63
CA ARG A 39 1.75 -8.33 6.85
C ARG A 39 2.45 -7.45 7.87
N ALA A 40 3.77 -7.62 8.03
CA ALA A 40 4.58 -6.78 8.90
C ALA A 40 4.56 -5.32 8.41
N LEU A 41 4.74 -5.09 7.11
CA LEU A 41 4.70 -3.76 6.52
C LEU A 41 3.33 -3.09 6.69
N GLU A 42 2.23 -3.80 6.43
CA GLU A 42 0.87 -3.29 6.65
C GLU A 42 0.63 -2.87 8.11
N ASN A 43 1.03 -3.70 9.06
CA ASN A 43 0.91 -3.38 10.49
C ASN A 43 1.76 -2.16 10.88
N ASN A 44 2.97 -2.04 10.34
CA ASN A 44 3.84 -0.90 10.60
C ASN A 44 3.23 0.41 10.06
N ILE A 45 2.66 0.38 8.86
CA ILE A 45 1.95 1.54 8.28
C ILE A 45 0.77 1.94 9.16
N ILE A 46 -0.06 0.98 9.59
CA ILE A 46 -1.20 1.26 10.49
C ILE A 46 -0.73 1.89 11.81
N ALA A 47 0.32 1.36 12.41
CA ALA A 47 0.86 1.90 13.65
C ALA A 47 1.38 3.33 13.48
N ALA A 48 2.15 3.59 12.42
CA ALA A 48 2.69 4.92 12.13
C ALA A 48 1.58 5.96 11.85
N LEU A 49 0.54 5.58 11.11
CA LEU A 49 -0.61 6.45 10.86
C LEU A 49 -1.34 6.81 12.15
N ARG A 50 -1.55 5.82 13.03
CA ARG A 50 -2.15 6.05 14.35
C ARG A 50 -1.29 6.99 15.19
N ASP A 51 0.02 6.81 15.21
CA ASP A 51 0.93 7.65 16.00
C ASP A 51 0.98 9.09 15.45
N ALA A 52 0.81 9.26 14.13
CA ALA A 52 0.62 10.55 13.45
C ALA A 52 -0.78 11.15 13.62
N ARG A 53 -1.71 10.45 14.32
CA ARG A 53 -3.13 10.82 14.47
C ARG A 53 -3.88 10.95 13.13
N GLU A 54 -3.44 10.21 12.11
CA GLU A 54 -4.18 10.04 10.87
C GLU A 54 -5.25 8.96 11.08
N GLU A 55 -6.52 9.33 10.94
CA GLU A 55 -7.66 8.43 11.11
C GLU A 55 -8.13 7.89 9.75
N PRO A 56 -8.58 6.63 9.67
CA PRO A 56 -9.15 6.09 8.45
C PRO A 56 -10.49 6.78 8.14
N ILE A 57 -10.68 7.15 6.87
CA ILE A 57 -11.94 7.72 6.36
C ILE A 57 -12.99 6.62 6.20
N GLN A 58 -12.55 5.40 5.87
CA GLN A 58 -13.43 4.25 5.66
C GLN A 58 -12.69 2.96 6.04
N GLY A 59 -13.33 2.08 6.82
CA GLY A 59 -12.71 0.83 7.26
C GLY A 59 -11.38 1.06 7.98
N ARG A 60 -10.36 0.24 7.68
CA ARG A 60 -9.02 0.32 8.31
C ARG A 60 -7.89 0.75 7.39
N GLU A 61 -8.18 0.86 6.10
CA GLU A 61 -7.17 0.90 5.03
C GLU A 61 -7.31 2.13 4.14
N TYR A 62 -8.36 2.94 4.32
CA TYR A 62 -8.63 4.11 3.49
C TYR A 62 -8.35 5.38 4.28
N PHE A 63 -7.42 6.20 3.79
CA PHE A 63 -6.95 7.41 4.46
C PHE A 63 -7.01 8.63 3.55
N SER A 64 -6.92 9.81 4.15
CA SER A 64 -6.74 11.06 3.40
C SER A 64 -5.48 10.98 2.54
N SER A 65 -5.48 11.67 1.39
CA SER A 65 -4.25 11.80 0.58
C SER A 65 -3.13 12.55 1.32
N ARG A 66 -3.44 13.24 2.43
CA ARG A 66 -2.44 13.83 3.33
C ARG A 66 -1.51 12.80 3.97
N ALA A 67 -2.01 11.59 4.21
CA ALA A 67 -1.21 10.48 4.75
C ALA A 67 -0.25 9.86 3.70
N LEU A 68 -0.41 10.20 2.42
CA LEU A 68 0.35 9.56 1.33
C LEU A 68 1.87 9.65 1.50
N PRO A 69 2.47 10.81 1.85
CA PRO A 69 3.92 10.90 1.97
C PRO A 69 4.47 9.96 3.05
N LEU A 70 3.78 9.87 4.21
CA LEU A 70 4.17 8.94 5.29
C LEU A 70 4.06 7.48 4.85
N ILE A 71 2.98 7.12 4.16
CA ILE A 71 2.78 5.76 3.64
C ILE A 71 3.89 5.40 2.64
N LEU A 72 4.20 6.29 1.69
CA LEU A 72 5.24 6.05 0.70
C LEU A 72 6.63 5.98 1.32
N ASP A 73 6.93 6.83 2.29
CA ASP A 73 8.23 6.82 2.99
C ASP A 73 8.48 5.48 3.68
N LEU A 74 7.49 4.96 4.41
CA LEU A 74 7.57 3.67 5.09
C LEU A 74 7.75 2.49 4.12
N ILE A 75 7.09 2.55 2.96
CA ILE A 75 7.18 1.51 1.93
C ILE A 75 8.55 1.56 1.26
N ASP A 76 8.95 2.73 0.74
CA ASP A 76 10.13 2.89 -0.09
C ASP A 76 11.43 2.70 0.73
N HIS A 77 11.39 2.95 2.05
CA HIS A 77 12.53 2.71 2.94
C HIS A 77 12.51 1.33 3.64
N HIS A 78 11.48 0.51 3.45
CA HIS A 78 11.43 -0.82 4.06
C HIS A 78 12.57 -1.72 3.51
N PRO A 79 13.38 -2.38 4.36
CA PRO A 79 14.56 -3.13 3.90
C PRO A 79 14.25 -4.20 2.84
N ALA A 80 13.15 -4.95 3.03
CA ALA A 80 12.74 -5.99 2.08
C ALA A 80 12.25 -5.41 0.74
N ILE A 81 11.73 -4.18 0.74
CA ILE A 81 11.31 -3.50 -0.50
C ILE A 81 12.54 -2.99 -1.25
N ARG A 82 13.48 -2.35 -0.53
CA ARG A 82 14.73 -1.87 -1.12
C ARG A 82 15.56 -3.00 -1.74
N ALA A 83 15.54 -4.19 -1.15
CA ALA A 83 16.22 -5.37 -1.68
C ALA A 83 15.62 -5.88 -3.01
N LEU A 84 14.33 -5.63 -3.26
CA LEU A 84 13.65 -6.04 -4.50
C LEU A 84 13.88 -5.06 -5.67
N GLY A 85 14.36 -3.83 -5.38
CA GLY A 85 14.46 -2.75 -6.37
C GLY A 85 13.08 -2.22 -6.83
N PRO A 86 13.04 -1.14 -7.62
CA PRO A 86 11.76 -0.61 -8.12
C PRO A 86 11.18 -1.58 -9.15
N THR A 87 10.10 -2.29 -8.80
CA THR A 87 9.25 -2.97 -9.79
C THR A 87 8.39 -1.91 -10.49
N VAL A 88 8.89 -1.34 -11.57
CA VAL A 88 8.08 -0.51 -12.48
C VAL A 88 7.33 -1.47 -13.40
N THR A 89 6.04 -1.64 -13.20
CA THR A 89 5.19 -2.27 -14.23
C THR A 89 4.94 -1.23 -15.32
N PRO A 90 5.09 -1.56 -16.62
CA PRO A 90 4.66 -0.69 -17.70
C PRO A 90 3.18 -0.37 -17.52
N GLN A 91 2.79 0.88 -17.75
CA GLN A 91 1.38 1.20 -17.93
C GLN A 91 0.99 0.70 -19.32
N ASP A 92 0.22 -0.39 -19.36
CA ASP A 92 -0.60 -0.75 -20.53
C ASP A 92 -1.87 0.11 -20.56
#